data_AF-A0A3C1FDB9-F1
#
_entry.id   AF-A0A3C1FDB9-F1
#
_cell.length_a   1.000
_cell.length_b   1.000
_cell.length_c   1.000
_cell.angle_alpha   90.00
_cell.angle_beta   90.00
_cell.angle_gamma   90.00
#
_symmetry.space_group_name_H-M   'P 1'
#
loop_
_entity.id
_entity.type
_entity.pdbx_description
1 polymer ?
#
loop_
_entity_poly.entity_id
_entity_poly.type
_entity_poly.pdbx_seq_one_letter_code
_entity_poly.pdbx_strand_id
1 'polypeptide(L)' 'MTVRLQPEVGRSQRRERCLAVWFPDWPITAWALAEGESVEHPVATIAANQVVACSAAARAEGVRWG' A
#
# COMPACT_ATOMS: atom_id res chain seq x y z
N MET A 1 3.30 17.34 -19.13
CA MET A 1 1.88 16.96 -19.03
C MET A 1 1.62 16.58 -17.59
N THR A 2 1.29 17.56 -16.75
CA THR A 2 1.18 17.39 -15.31
C THR A 2 -0.28 17.58 -14.95
N VAL A 3 -1.00 16.48 -14.76
CA VAL A 3 -2.34 16.54 -14.18
C VAL A 3 -2.16 16.72 -12.68
N ARG A 4 -2.20 17.97 -12.22
CA ARG A 4 -2.58 18.25 -10.83
C ARG A 4 -4.10 18.12 -10.77
N LEU A 5 -4.56 17.01 -10.20
CA LEU A 5 -5.86 16.97 -9.54
C LEU A 5 -5.55 16.86 -8.06
N GLN A 6 -5.36 18.00 -7.40
CA GLN A 6 -5.68 18.07 -5.99
C GLN A 6 -7.21 18.21 -5.95
N PRO A 7 -7.95 17.29 -5.31
CA PRO A 7 -9.35 17.54 -5.08
C PRO A 7 -9.43 18.81 -4.25
N GLU A 8 -10.07 19.84 -4.78
CA GLU A 8 -10.57 20.97 -4.00
C GLU A 8 -11.54 20.37 -2.99
N VAL A 9 -11.04 19.95 -1.82
CA VAL A 9 -11.90 19.53 -0.70
C VAL A 9 -12.55 20.81 -0.22
N GLY A 10 -13.64 21.18 -0.89
CA GLY A 10 -14.54 22.22 -0.43
C GLY A 10 -14.99 21.85 0.97
N ARG A 11 -14.54 22.59 1.98
CA ARG A 11 -15.09 22.49 3.34
C ARG A 11 -16.52 23.01 3.30
N SER A 12 -17.48 22.15 2.94
CA SER A 12 -18.88 22.44 3.22
C SER A 12 -19.07 22.32 4.73
N GLN A 13 -19.52 23.39 5.38
CA GLN A 13 -19.87 23.41 6.81
C GLN A 13 -21.18 22.66 7.11
N ARG A 14 -21.40 21.50 6.46
CA ARG A 14 -22.25 20.43 6.96
C ARG A 14 -21.34 19.57 7.87
N ARG A 15 -21.87 18.86 8.86
CA ARG A 15 -21.05 17.86 9.58
C ARG A 15 -20.70 16.72 8.63
N GLU A 16 -19.66 16.91 7.81
CA GLU A 16 -19.12 15.93 6.90
C GLU A 16 -18.34 14.89 7.71
N ARG A 17 -18.73 13.63 7.58
CA ARG A 17 -17.99 12.50 8.15
C ARG A 17 -17.11 11.94 7.04
N CYS A 18 -15.80 12.05 7.21
CA CYS A 18 -14.82 11.49 6.30
C CYS A 18 -14.13 10.29 6.96
N LEU A 19 -13.91 9.22 6.19
CA LEU A 19 -13.07 8.09 6.54
C LEU A 19 -11.99 7.96 5.47
N ALA A 20 -10.73 7.93 5.89
CA ALA A 20 -9.62 7.52 5.05
C ALA A 20 -9.23 6.09 5.42
N VAL A 21 -9.04 5.25 4.42
CA VAL A 21 -8.48 3.91 4.56
C VAL A 21 -7.19 3.85 3.76
N TRP A 22 -6.15 3.28 4.35
CA TRP A 22 -4.82 3.21 3.76
C TRP A 22 -4.32 1.76 3.80
N PHE A 23 -3.81 1.28 2.67
CA PHE A 23 -3.30 -0.08 2.51
C PHE A 23 -1.84 -0.04 2.04
N PRO A 24 -0.87 0.08 2.97
CA PRO A 24 0.54 0.23 2.61
C PRO A 24 1.12 -1.03 1.95
N ASP A 25 0.64 -2.20 2.38
CA ASP A 25 1.12 -3.51 1.90
C ASP A 25 0.17 -4.12 0.85
N TRP A 26 -0.67 -3.30 0.20
CA TRP A 26 -1.59 -3.80 -0.85
C TRP A 26 -0.89 -4.66 -1.93
N PRO A 27 0.37 -4.41 -2.35
CA PRO A 27 1.03 -5.25 -3.35
C PRO A 27 1.22 -6.70 -2.88
N ILE A 28 1.37 -6.92 -1.57
CA ILE A 28 1.47 -8.26 -0.98
C ILE A 28 0.12 -8.98 -1.06
N THR A 29 -0.97 -8.29 -0.71
CA THR A 29 -2.32 -8.85 -0.88
C THR A 29 -2.63 -9.16 -2.34
N ALA A 30 -2.26 -8.27 -3.26
CA ALA A 30 -2.47 -8.49 -4.69
C ALA A 30 -1.69 -9.69 -5.22
N TRP A 31 -0.42 -9.84 -4.83
CA TRP A 31 0.39 -11.01 -5.15
C TRP A 31 -0.23 -12.30 -4.61
N ALA A 32 -0.62 -12.33 -3.33
CA ALA A 32 -1.25 -13.49 -2.71
C ALA A 32 -2.52 -13.92 -3.45
N LEU A 33 -3.37 -12.96 -3.83
CA LEU A 33 -4.59 -13.24 -4.62
C LEU A 33 -4.28 -13.73 -6.04
N ALA A 34 -3.24 -13.20 -6.69
CA ALA A 34 -2.86 -13.57 -8.05
C ALA A 34 -2.26 -14.97 -8.11
N GLU A 35 -1.44 -15.33 -7.12
CA GLU A 35 -0.76 -16.63 -7.06
C GLU A 35 -1.56 -17.70 -6.31
N GLY A 36 -2.66 -17.32 -5.64
CA GLY A 36 -3.41 -18.24 -4.78
C GLY A 36 -2.64 -18.65 -3.51
N GLU A 37 -1.71 -17.80 -3.09
CA GLU A 37 -0.79 -18.04 -1.98
C GLU A 37 -1.21 -17.28 -0.71
N SER A 38 -0.60 -17.62 0.43
CA SER A 38 -0.81 -16.90 1.70
C SER A 38 -0.02 -15.59 1.80
N VAL A 39 -0.61 -14.56 2.40
CA VAL A 39 0.12 -13.32 2.77
C VAL A 39 1.20 -13.52 3.82
N GLU A 40 1.22 -14.69 4.47
CA GLU A 40 2.24 -15.08 5.46
C GLU A 40 3.54 -15.58 4.81
N HIS A 41 3.60 -15.75 3.48
CA HIS A 41 4.85 -16.06 2.81
C HIS A 41 5.84 -14.88 2.92
N PRO A 42 7.15 -15.15 3.09
CA PRO A 42 8.17 -14.10 3.13
C PRO A 42 8.38 -13.51 1.72
N VAL A 43 7.63 -12.46 1.40
CA VAL A 43 7.61 -11.81 0.08
C VAL A 43 7.81 -10.31 0.22
N ALA A 44 8.52 -9.74 -0.74
CA ALA A 44 8.69 -8.30 -0.90
C ALA A 44 8.52 -7.91 -2.37
N THR A 45 7.82 -6.81 -2.62
CA THR A 45 7.70 -6.24 -3.96
C THR A 45 8.76 -5.15 -4.15
N ILE A 46 9.40 -5.13 -5.32
CA ILE A 46 10.49 -4.22 -5.65
C ILE A 46 10.07 -3.31 -6.81
N ALA A 47 10.33 -2.01 -6.70
CA ALA A 47 10.24 -1.06 -7.79
C ALA A 47 11.41 -0.07 -7.71
N ALA A 48 11.98 0.30 -8.86
CA ALA A 48 13.14 1.21 -8.93
C ALA A 48 14.30 0.80 -7.99
N ASN A 49 14.60 -0.50 -7.92
CA ASN A 49 15.63 -1.08 -7.04
C ASN A 49 15.42 -0.84 -5.53
N GLN A 50 14.20 -0.50 -5.12
CA GLN A 50 13.81 -0.26 -3.74
C GLN A 50 12.67 -1.21 -3.35
N VAL A 51 12.67 -1.65 -2.09
CA VAL A 51 11.53 -2.40 -1.56
C VAL A 51 10.38 -1.40 -1.40
N VAL A 52 9.20 -1.71 -1.95
CA VAL A 52 8.02 -0.81 -1.84
C VAL A 52 6.92 -1.35 -0.94
N ALA A 53 6.88 -2.67 -0.73
CA ALA A 53 6.04 -3.34 0.25
C ALA A 53 6.68 -4.70 0.62
N CYS A 54 6.44 -5.18 1.84
CA CYS A 54 6.93 -6.47 2.32
C CYS A 54 5.93 -7.10 3.29
N SER A 55 5.86 -8.44 3.32
CA SER A 55 5.00 -9.16 4.26
C SER A 55 5.54 -9.10 5.69
N ALA A 56 4.71 -9.46 6.67
CA ALA A 56 5.15 -9.56 8.06
C ALA A 56 6.28 -10.59 8.24
N ALA A 57 6.19 -11.74 7.54
CA ALA A 57 7.25 -12.75 7.53
C ALA A 57 8.56 -12.22 6.94
N ALA A 58 8.51 -11.50 5.82
CA ALA A 58 9.70 -10.88 5.23
C ALA A 58 10.38 -9.87 6.19
N ARG A 59 9.58 -9.10 6.95
CA ARG A 59 10.12 -8.19 7.98
C ARG A 59 10.81 -8.93 9.11
N ALA A 60 10.27 -10.07 9.52
CA ALA A 60 10.90 -10.93 10.53
C ALA A 60 12.26 -11.48 10.06
N GLU A 61 12.42 -11.68 8.76
CA GLU A 61 13.70 -12.05 8.12
C GLU A 61 14.65 -10.87 7.89
N GLY A 62 14.25 -9.65 8.25
CA GLY A 62 15.09 -8.45 8.18
C GLY A 62 14.94 -7.62 6.91
N VAL A 63 13.95 -7.90 6.06
CA VAL A 63 13.60 -7.03 4.92
C VAL A 63 13.13 -5.68 5.44
N ARG A 64 13.66 -4.61 4.87
CA ARG A 64 13.34 -3.23 5.25
C ARG A 64 12.82 -2.45 4.04
N TRP A 65 11.88 -1.56 4.32
CA TRP A 65 11.42 -0.57 3.37
C TRP A 65 12.54 0.45 3.13
N GLY A 66 12.77 0.83 1.87
CA GLY A 66 13.96 1.58 1.48
C GLY A 66 14.21 1.40 0.01
#